data_AF-A0AAU4BCV6-F1
#
_entry.id   AF-A0AAU4BCV6-F1
#
_cell.length_a   1.000
_cell.length_b   1.000
_cell.length_c   1.000
_cell.angle_alpha   90.00
_cell.angle_beta   90.00
_cell.angle_gamma   90.00
#
_symmetry.space_group_name_H-M   'P 1'
#
loop_
_entity.id
_entity.type
_entity.pdbx_description
1 polymer ?
#
loop_
_entity_poly.entity_id
_entity_poly.type
_entity_poly.pdbx_seq_one_letter_code
_entity_poly.pdbx_strand_id
1 'polypeptide(L)'
;MDWLAFAVWEDGQLIRSLSLSPDGGVMENIGEPLSFEAPYWAGEHSVLDDPDWSDEPYGLPFHPLDLGEEALRALLGFVLEGVPEPDDVDPYEVGLLGFRLTNPSGPDELQAP
;
A
#
# COMPACT_ATOMS: atom_id res chain seq x y z
N MET A 1 -5.09 9.95 8.43
CA MET A 1 -5.73 9.91 7.10
C MET A 1 -5.50 8.52 6.61
N ASP A 2 -6.54 7.71 6.58
CA ASP A 2 -6.40 6.29 6.29
C ASP A 2 -6.61 6.12 4.78
N TRP A 3 -5.55 5.75 4.07
CA TRP A 3 -5.57 5.64 2.62
C TRP A 3 -4.67 4.49 2.21
N LEU A 4 -5.21 3.58 1.39
CA LEU A 4 -4.43 2.58 0.66
C LEU A 4 -4.40 2.90 -0.82
N ALA A 5 -3.21 2.89 -1.42
CA ALA A 5 -3.05 2.86 -2.86
C ALA A 5 -1.89 1.95 -3.26
N PHE A 6 -2.13 1.02 -4.19
CA PHE A 6 -1.07 0.22 -4.81
C PHE A 6 -1.44 -0.12 -6.25
N ALA A 7 -0.43 -0.48 -7.03
CA ALA A 7 -0.62 -1.00 -8.36
C ALA A 7 0.50 -1.98 -8.76
N VAL A 8 0.15 -2.94 -9.61
CA VAL A 8 1.04 -3.98 -10.11
C VAL A 8 1.05 -3.92 -11.63
N TRP A 9 2.26 -3.87 -12.19
CA TRP A 9 2.49 -3.91 -13.63
C TRP A 9 3.35 -5.12 -13.99
N GLU A 10 2.99 -5.79 -15.07
CA GLU A 10 3.78 -6.88 -15.66
C GLU A 10 3.99 -6.57 -17.14
N ASP A 11 5.23 -6.64 -17.62
CA ASP A 11 5.61 -6.35 -19.01
C ASP A 11 5.05 -5.03 -19.57
N GLY A 12 4.97 -4.01 -18.71
CA GLY A 12 4.46 -2.68 -19.05
C GLY A 12 2.93 -2.57 -19.13
N GLN A 13 2.19 -3.62 -18.77
CA GLN A 13 0.74 -3.61 -18.68
C GLN A 13 0.30 -3.51 -17.21
N LEU A 14 -0.71 -2.69 -16.95
CA LEU A 14 -1.32 -2.59 -15.62
C LEU A 14 -2.18 -3.84 -15.38
N ILE A 15 -1.82 -4.62 -14.36
CA ILE A 15 -2.50 -5.88 -13.99
C ILE A 15 -3.52 -5.64 -12.88
N ARG A 16 -3.14 -4.86 -11.86
CA ARG A 16 -3.98 -4.54 -10.70
C ARG A 16 -3.73 -3.10 -10.27
N SER A 17 -4.78 -2.35 -9.94
CA SER A 17 -4.69 -1.07 -9.23
C SER A 17 -5.83 -0.92 -8.26
N LEU A 18 -5.53 -0.55 -7.02
CA LEU A 18 -6.52 -0.29 -5.97
C LEU A 18 -6.18 1.02 -5.27
N SER A 19 -7.17 1.89 -5.11
CA SER A 19 -7.08 3.10 -4.28
C SER A 19 -8.38 3.31 -3.53
N LEU A 20 -8.31 3.39 -2.21
CA LEU A 20 -9.48 3.55 -1.36
C LEU A 20 -9.15 4.26 -0.04
N SER A 21 -10.14 4.96 0.51
CA SER A 21 -10.09 5.62 1.81
C SER A 21 -11.49 5.69 2.43
N PRO A 22 -11.64 5.88 3.75
CA PRO A 22 -12.96 5.98 4.39
C PRO A 22 -13.79 7.12 3.84
N ASP A 23 -13.17 8.29 3.64
CA ASP A 23 -13.84 9.50 3.16
C ASP A 23 -14.15 9.45 1.65
N GLY A 24 -13.30 8.76 0.88
CA GLY A 24 -13.38 8.70 -0.59
C GLY A 24 -14.05 7.45 -1.14
N GLY A 25 -14.29 6.43 -0.32
CA GLY A 25 -14.68 5.10 -0.75
C GLY A 25 -13.63 4.46 -1.65
N VAL A 26 -14.07 3.62 -2.59
CA VAL A 26 -13.21 3.01 -3.62
C VAL A 26 -13.06 3.98 -4.78
N MET A 27 -11.90 4.61 -4.88
CA MET A 27 -11.56 5.59 -5.93
C MET A 27 -11.02 4.91 -7.19
N GLU A 28 -10.31 3.79 -7.03
CA GLU A 28 -9.82 2.97 -8.14
C GLU A 28 -9.89 1.48 -7.80
N ASN A 29 -10.36 0.66 -8.73
CA ASN A 29 -10.41 -0.79 -8.60
C ASN A 29 -10.31 -1.44 -9.99
N ILE A 30 -9.08 -1.62 -10.48
CA ILE A 30 -8.76 -2.15 -11.81
C ILE A 30 -8.11 -3.52 -11.64
N GLY A 31 -8.48 -4.48 -12.49
CA GLY A 31 -7.96 -5.84 -12.46
C GLY A 31 -8.64 -6.75 -11.44
N GLU A 32 -8.32 -8.05 -11.50
CA GLU A 32 -8.83 -9.03 -10.54
C GLU A 32 -8.08 -8.91 -9.21
N PRO A 33 -8.76 -8.99 -8.04
CA PRO A 33 -8.11 -8.96 -6.74
C PRO A 33 -7.02 -10.03 -6.60
N LEU A 34 -5.90 -9.66 -5.99
CA LEU A 34 -4.83 -10.58 -5.64
C LEU A 34 -5.26 -11.46 -4.45
N SER A 35 -4.62 -12.62 -4.28
CA SER A 35 -5.03 -13.61 -3.27
C SER A 35 -5.04 -13.08 -1.84
N PHE A 36 -4.11 -12.17 -1.51
CA PHE A 36 -4.05 -11.55 -0.18
C PHE A 36 -5.22 -10.59 0.10
N GLU A 37 -5.90 -10.08 -0.93
CA GLU A 37 -7.07 -9.21 -0.76
C GLU A 37 -8.34 -10.01 -0.43
N ALA A 38 -8.39 -11.29 -0.80
CA ALA A 38 -9.61 -12.09 -0.74
C ALA A 38 -10.27 -12.13 0.65
N PRO A 39 -9.54 -12.31 1.77
CA PRO A 39 -10.14 -12.29 3.11
C PRO A 39 -10.81 -10.95 3.46
N TYR A 40 -10.24 -9.83 2.98
CA TYR A 40 -10.78 -8.49 3.21
C TYR A 40 -12.12 -8.30 2.47
N TRP A 41 -12.17 -8.70 1.20
CA TRP A 41 -13.41 -8.66 0.42
C TRP A 41 -14.48 -9.64 0.92
N ALA A 42 -14.07 -10.74 1.57
CA ALA A 42 -14.96 -11.70 2.21
C ALA A 42 -15.52 -11.23 3.56
N GLY A 43 -15.01 -10.12 4.12
CA GLY A 43 -15.44 -9.57 5.40
C GLY A 43 -14.75 -10.22 6.61
N GLU A 44 -13.64 -10.93 6.42
CA GLU A 44 -12.89 -11.56 7.52
C GLU A 44 -12.09 -10.51 8.34
N HIS A 45 -11.90 -9.31 7.79
CA HIS A 45 -11.19 -8.18 8.40
C HIS A 45 -12.11 -6.97 8.64
N SER A 46 -13.37 -7.22 9.02
CA SER A 46 -14.31 -6.12 9.26
C SER A 46 -13.86 -5.18 10.36
N VAL A 47 -14.01 -3.87 10.12
CA VAL A 47 -13.78 -2.86 11.16
C VAL A 47 -14.81 -3.07 12.26
N LEU A 48 -14.34 -3.14 13.51
CA LEU A 48 -15.23 -3.19 14.66
C LEU A 48 -15.85 -1.82 14.87
N ASP A 49 -17.18 -1.77 14.95
CA ASP A 49 -17.90 -0.56 15.36
C ASP A 49 -17.56 -0.28 16.83
N ASP A 50 -16.65 0.67 17.07
CA ASP A 50 -16.32 1.15 18.41
C ASP A 50 -16.97 2.54 18.63
N PRO A 51 -18.04 2.62 19.46
CA PRO A 51 -18.77 3.85 19.70
C PRO A 51 -17.94 4.92 20.42
N ASP A 52 -16.77 4.58 20.99
CA ASP A 52 -15.87 5.56 21.59
C ASP A 52 -15.03 6.33 20.54
N TRP A 53 -14.98 5.85 19.28
CA TRP A 53 -14.17 6.43 18.20
C TRP A 53 -14.98 7.32 17.27
N SER A 54 -16.24 6.95 16.99
CA SER A 54 -17.12 7.69 16.09
C SER A 54 -18.59 7.28 16.29
N ASP A 55 -19.50 8.25 16.18
CA ASP A 55 -20.95 8.01 16.10
C ASP A 55 -21.38 7.56 14.69
N GLU A 56 -20.54 7.77 13.67
CA GLU A 56 -20.77 7.34 12.30
C GLU A 56 -20.03 6.02 12.00
N PRO A 57 -20.68 5.06 11.31
CA PRO A 57 -20.04 3.82 10.88
C PRO A 57 -18.82 4.10 10.00
N TYR A 58 -17.80 3.23 10.09
CA TYR A 58 -16.63 3.34 9.23
C TYR A 58 -17.02 3.23 7.75
N GLY A 59 -16.47 4.10 6.90
CA GLY A 59 -16.88 4.23 5.50
C GLY A 59 -16.49 3.07 4.57
N LEU A 60 -15.75 2.08 5.08
CA LEU A 60 -15.24 0.93 4.33
C LEU A 60 -15.52 -0.38 5.07
N PRO A 61 -15.60 -1.52 4.35
CA PRO A 61 -15.82 -2.83 4.96
C PRO A 61 -14.64 -3.34 5.80
N PHE A 62 -13.45 -2.76 5.64
CA PHE A 62 -12.21 -3.09 6.37
C PHE A 62 -11.32 -1.85 6.47
N HIS A 63 -10.35 -1.88 7.39
CA HIS A 63 -9.41 -0.78 7.58
C HIS A 63 -8.38 -0.76 6.43
N PRO A 64 -8.20 0.35 5.71
CA PRO A 64 -7.38 0.38 4.50
C PRO A 64 -5.89 0.18 4.81
N LEU A 65 -5.40 0.62 5.96
CA LEU A 65 -4.00 0.40 6.34
C LEU A 65 -3.70 -1.08 6.62
N ASP A 66 -4.68 -1.85 7.10
CA ASP A 66 -4.49 -3.28 7.37
C ASP A 66 -4.29 -4.04 6.05
N LEU A 67 -5.08 -3.73 5.02
CA LEU A 67 -4.85 -4.28 3.68
C LEU A 67 -3.55 -3.74 3.06
N GLY A 68 -3.14 -2.51 3.44
CA GLY A 68 -1.86 -1.93 3.02
C GLY A 68 -0.66 -2.71 3.54
N GLU A 69 -0.69 -3.13 4.80
CA GLU A 69 0.36 -3.99 5.38
C GLU A 69 0.41 -5.35 4.66
N GLU A 70 -0.72 -5.98 4.37
CA GLU A 70 -0.75 -7.23 3.59
C GLU A 70 -0.28 -7.04 2.13
N ALA A 71 -0.55 -5.88 1.53
CA ALA A 71 -0.02 -5.55 0.21
C ALA A 71 1.50 -5.39 0.23
N LEU A 72 2.07 -4.73 1.25
CA LEU A 72 3.52 -4.63 1.45
C LEU A 72 4.14 -6.02 1.64
N ARG A 73 3.54 -6.87 2.47
CA ARG A 73 4.02 -8.23 2.71
C ARG A 73 3.99 -9.06 1.43
N ALA A 74 2.87 -9.09 0.73
CA ALA A 74 2.70 -9.92 -0.46
C ALA A 74 3.54 -9.47 -1.66
N LEU A 75 3.73 -8.16 -1.84
CA LEU A 75 4.42 -7.60 -3.00
C LEU A 75 5.91 -7.33 -2.76
N LEU A 76 6.29 -6.97 -1.54
CA LEU A 76 7.64 -6.52 -1.18
C LEU A 76 8.30 -7.39 -0.09
N GLY A 77 7.53 -8.25 0.61
CA GLY A 77 8.06 -9.19 1.59
C GLY A 77 8.25 -8.64 3.00
N PHE A 78 7.62 -7.51 3.36
CA PHE A 78 7.73 -6.91 4.70
C PHE A 78 6.47 -6.14 5.11
N VAL A 79 6.37 -5.80 6.40
CA VAL A 79 5.38 -4.86 6.97
C VAL A 79 6.07 -3.67 7.64
N LEU A 80 5.36 -2.56 7.84
CA LEU A 80 5.90 -1.35 8.50
C LEU A 80 5.34 -1.17 9.91
N GLU A 81 4.02 -1.12 10.06
CA GLU A 81 3.36 -0.93 11.36
C GLU A 81 2.75 -2.22 11.91
N GLY A 82 2.61 -3.25 11.06
CA GLY A 82 2.12 -4.57 11.43
C GLY A 82 3.11 -5.39 12.28
N VAL A 83 2.66 -6.57 12.73
CA VAL A 83 3.53 -7.55 13.40
C VAL A 83 4.31 -8.33 12.34
N PRO A 84 5.65 -8.26 12.32
CA PRO A 84 6.45 -9.04 11.37
C PRO A 84 6.35 -10.53 11.67
N GLU A 85 6.25 -11.33 10.61
CA GLU A 85 6.40 -12.78 10.67
C GLU A 85 7.88 -13.18 10.61
N PRO A 86 8.27 -14.38 11.07
CA PRO A 86 9.67 -14.82 11.05
C PRO A 86 10.35 -14.82 9.68
N ASP A 87 9.56 -14.95 8.61
CA ASP A 87 10.05 -14.99 7.23
C ASP A 87 9.95 -13.61 6.52
N ASP A 88 9.44 -12.58 7.21
CA ASP A 88 9.41 -11.22 6.67
C ASP A 88 10.84 -10.65 6.58
N VAL A 89 11.10 -9.90 5.50
CA VAL A 89 12.33 -9.14 5.31
C VAL A 89 12.35 -7.93 6.25
N ASP A 90 13.50 -7.62 6.84
CA ASP A 90 13.67 -6.34 7.54
C ASP A 90 13.74 -5.19 6.51
N PRO A 91 12.74 -4.29 6.46
CA PRO A 91 12.73 -3.20 5.48
C PRO A 91 13.92 -2.24 5.64
N TYR A 92 14.53 -2.18 6.83
CA TYR A 92 15.70 -1.34 7.09
C TYR A 92 17.01 -1.95 6.58
N GLU A 93 17.03 -3.25 6.25
CA GLU A 93 18.17 -3.91 5.62
C GLU A 93 18.09 -3.87 4.08
N VAL A 94 16.95 -3.47 3.51
CA VAL A 94 16.78 -3.32 2.06
C VAL A 94 17.57 -2.11 1.55
N GLY A 95 18.69 -2.38 0.86
CA GLY A 95 19.51 -1.34 0.27
C GLY A 95 18.80 -0.60 -0.87
N LEU A 96 18.67 0.73 -0.74
CA LEU A 96 18.12 1.59 -1.79
C LEU A 96 19.23 2.11 -2.72
N LEU A 97 19.02 2.00 -4.02
CA LEU A 97 19.89 2.62 -5.01
C LEU A 97 19.55 4.10 -5.14
N GLY A 98 20.49 4.96 -4.77
CA GLY A 98 20.43 6.39 -5.01
C GLY A 98 20.87 6.73 -6.42
N PHE A 99 20.00 7.36 -7.20
CA PHE A 99 20.33 7.86 -8.53
C PHE A 99 20.43 9.39 -8.50
N ARG A 100 21.43 9.94 -9.19
CA ARG A 100 21.52 11.38 -9.46
C ARG A 100 21.15 11.61 -10.92
N LEU A 101 20.18 12.47 -11.16
CA LEU A 101 19.91 12.95 -12.51
C LEU A 101 21.03 13.92 -12.92
N THR A 102 21.83 13.54 -13.90
CA THR A 102 22.88 14.39 -14.46
C THR A 102 22.46 14.85 -15.86
N ASN A 103 22.84 16.07 -16.26
CA ASN A 103 22.67 16.48 -17.64
C ASN A 103 23.65 15.70 -18.54
N PRO A 104 23.19 14.85 -19.47
CA PRO A 104 24.09 14.08 -20.35
C PRO A 104 24.93 14.97 -21.28
N SER A 105 24.60 16.26 -21.39
CA SER A 105 25.20 17.23 -22.30
C SER A 105 25.95 18.40 -21.62
N GLY A 106 26.12 18.42 -20.30
CA GLY A 106 26.72 19.58 -19.59
C GLY A 106 27.50 19.21 -18.33
N PRO A 107 28.43 20.07 -17.85
CA PRO A 107 29.15 19.84 -16.61
C PRO A 107 28.15 19.91 -15.43
N ASP A 108 28.16 18.84 -14.64
CA ASP A 108 27.23 18.56 -13.55
C ASP A 108 27.41 19.58 -12.41
N GLU A 109 26.46 20.49 -12.22
CA GLU A 109 26.32 21.22 -10.95
C GLU A 109 24.86 21.67 -10.75
N LEU A 110 24.11 20.89 -9.96
CA LEU A 110 23.03 21.42 -9.14
C LEU A 110 23.48 21.28 -7.69
N GLN A 111 23.87 22.40 -7.08
CA GLN A 111 24.01 22.48 -5.63
C GLN A 111 22.64 22.22 -5.00
N ALA A 112 22.60 21.26 -4.06
CA ALA A 112 21.42 21.02 -3.23
C ALA A 112 21.16 22.22 -2.29
N PRO A 113 19.89 22.51 -1.92
CA PRO A 113 19.54 23.57 -0.99
C PRO A 113 20.07 23.33 0.43
#